data_AF-A0A962H8G2-F1
#
_entry.id   AF-A0A962H8G2-F1
#
_cell.length_a   1.000
_cell.length_b   1.000
_cell.length_c   1.000
_cell.angle_alpha   90.00
_cell.angle_beta   90.00
_cell.angle_gamma   90.00
#
_symmetry.space_group_name_H-M   'P 1'
#
loop_
_entity.id
_entity.type
_entity.pdbx_description
1 polymer ?
#
loop_
_entity_poly.entity_id
_entity_poly.type
_entity_poly.pdbx_seq_one_letter_code
_entity_poly.pdbx_strand_id
1 'polypeptide(L)'
;MSNQNEYQPDYAVSPGDVLDEHREAATMTQLELAQRLGFTAKHVNRLLAGLEPVTPETALKLEAVFGLPARIWMGLEARYREHLARESDQDRLQEEQSWLKQVPHRSLAKLGWIAAGLRGNDLVRALRTFFGVGSLNYLPKVWGEVQAAYRKSQAFQAHEWAMLAWLAQGERVAEQMACAPFDSAELRAALPEIRAHTLTPDAGFVERLVSRCASLGVALVFLPAPDGARVCGATRWLSKDKVLVQLSLRYKTDDQLWFTLFHELGHVLLHGKREQFIDFEGGKDESVQEQEANDFATRQLIAPAELTRFIACGDYSREAVIAFATQQGIAPGIVVGQLQHRRVIPYNSALSKLKTSFRWAHEAHAA
;
A
#
# COMPACT_ATOMS: atom_id res chain seq x y z
N MET A 1 -20.72 -0.12 -11.05
CA MET A 1 -21.52 -0.12 -12.30
C MET A 1 -20.59 0.28 -13.42
N SER A 2 -20.12 -0.65 -14.25
CA SER A 2 -19.30 -0.32 -15.42
C SER A 2 -20.22 -0.01 -16.60
N ASN A 3 -20.21 1.23 -17.05
CA ASN A 3 -20.76 1.61 -18.36
C ASN A 3 -19.89 0.96 -19.44
N GLN A 4 -20.20 -0.29 -19.83
CA GLN A 4 -19.45 -1.01 -20.87
C GLN A 4 -19.72 -0.53 -22.30
N ASN A 5 -20.59 0.47 -22.51
CA ASN A 5 -20.97 1.01 -23.82
C ASN A 5 -20.88 2.55 -23.88
N GLU A 6 -19.88 3.16 -23.26
CA GLU A 6 -19.64 4.60 -23.43
C GLU A 6 -18.90 4.83 -24.77
N TYR A 7 -19.56 5.51 -25.71
CA TYR A 7 -18.93 5.95 -26.96
C TYR A 7 -17.79 6.93 -26.63
N GLN A 8 -16.55 6.44 -26.72
CA GLN A 8 -15.33 7.23 -26.56
C GLN A 8 -14.68 7.38 -27.94
N PRO A 9 -15.03 8.43 -28.70
CA PRO A 9 -14.39 8.68 -29.98
C PRO A 9 -12.89 8.93 -29.77
N ASP A 10 -12.07 8.41 -30.68
CA ASP A 10 -10.62 8.61 -30.74
C ASP A 10 -10.23 9.97 -31.35
N TYR A 11 -11.21 10.87 -31.49
CA TYR A 11 -11.05 12.23 -31.97
C TYR A 11 -11.95 13.17 -31.15
N ALA A 12 -11.50 14.41 -30.97
CA ALA A 12 -12.36 15.48 -30.49
C ALA A 12 -12.37 16.62 -31.49
N VAL A 13 -13.56 17.12 -31.81
CA VAL A 13 -13.71 18.30 -32.66
C VAL A 13 -13.21 19.52 -31.88
N SER A 14 -12.31 20.30 -32.47
CA SER A 14 -11.83 21.53 -31.87
C SER A 14 -12.99 22.53 -31.73
N PRO A 15 -13.18 23.15 -30.56
CA PRO A 15 -14.11 24.26 -30.39
C PRO A 15 -13.81 25.41 -31.34
N GLY A 16 -12.52 25.55 -31.72
CA GLY A 16 -12.07 26.53 -32.70
C GLY A 16 -12.57 26.23 -34.12
N ASP A 17 -12.60 24.96 -34.54
CA ASP A 17 -13.13 24.57 -35.85
C ASP A 17 -14.64 24.81 -35.91
N VAL A 18 -15.37 24.43 -34.86
CA VAL A 18 -16.82 24.70 -34.75
C VAL A 18 -17.09 26.20 -34.74
N LEU A 19 -16.26 26.97 -34.04
CA LEU A 19 -16.37 28.42 -34.05
C LEU A 19 -16.12 28.99 -35.46
N ASP A 20 -15.15 28.45 -36.20
CA ASP A 20 -14.85 28.90 -37.55
C ASP A 20 -16.02 28.62 -38.51
N GLU A 21 -16.63 27.43 -38.41
CA GLU A 21 -17.86 27.09 -39.16
C GLU A 21 -19.00 28.08 -38.87
N HIS A 22 -19.23 28.41 -37.59
CA HIS A 22 -20.24 29.40 -37.21
C HIS A 22 -19.90 30.82 -37.68
N ARG A 23 -18.62 31.20 -37.66
CA ARG A 23 -18.13 32.47 -38.19
C ARG A 23 -18.39 32.57 -39.70
N GLU A 24 -18.10 31.52 -40.45
CA GLU A 24 -18.30 31.46 -41.90
C GLU A 24 -19.77 31.45 -42.29
N ALA A 25 -20.59 30.67 -41.57
CA ALA A 25 -22.05 30.68 -41.76
C ALA A 25 -22.66 32.07 -41.50
N ALA A 26 -22.08 32.84 -40.57
CA ALA A 26 -22.45 34.23 -40.30
C ALA A 26 -21.81 35.24 -41.28
N THR A 27 -21.05 34.78 -42.28
CA THR A 27 -20.29 35.61 -43.25
C THR A 27 -19.37 36.64 -42.59
N MET A 28 -18.83 36.30 -41.41
CA MET A 28 -18.05 37.22 -40.58
C MET A 28 -16.55 37.02 -40.80
N THR A 29 -15.78 38.09 -40.86
CA THR A 29 -14.31 37.99 -40.87
C THR A 29 -13.76 37.71 -39.47
N GLN A 30 -12.55 37.16 -39.36
CA GLN A 30 -11.90 36.97 -38.04
C GLN A 30 -11.69 38.31 -37.31
N LEU A 31 -11.48 39.40 -38.04
CA LEU A 31 -11.33 40.74 -37.47
C LEU A 31 -12.65 41.25 -36.86
N GLU A 32 -13.77 41.06 -37.56
CA GLU A 32 -15.09 41.41 -37.05
C GLU A 32 -15.47 40.57 -35.83
N LEU A 33 -15.15 39.27 -35.85
CA LEU A 33 -15.36 38.40 -34.70
C LEU A 33 -14.56 38.89 -33.48
N ALA A 34 -13.29 39.28 -33.69
CA ALA A 34 -12.46 39.84 -32.64
C ALA A 34 -13.07 41.12 -32.05
N GLN A 35 -13.56 42.03 -32.89
CA GLN A 35 -14.23 43.24 -32.45
C GLN A 35 -15.49 42.94 -31.64
N ARG A 36 -16.34 42.00 -32.09
CA ARG A 36 -17.58 41.61 -31.39
C ARG A 36 -17.33 40.94 -30.03
N LEU A 37 -16.28 40.14 -29.92
CA LEU A 37 -15.90 39.47 -28.67
C LEU A 37 -15.09 40.40 -27.72
N GLY A 38 -14.67 41.57 -28.20
CA GLY A 38 -13.75 42.44 -27.46
C GLY A 38 -12.37 41.81 -27.28
N PHE A 39 -11.91 41.06 -28.27
CA PHE A 39 -10.62 40.37 -28.30
C PHE A 39 -9.70 40.97 -29.36
N THR A 40 -8.41 40.65 -29.26
CA THR A 40 -7.46 40.94 -30.34
C THR A 40 -7.59 39.92 -31.47
N ALA A 41 -7.26 40.30 -32.70
CA ALA A 41 -7.23 39.36 -33.83
C ALA A 41 -6.31 38.16 -33.55
N LYS A 42 -5.19 38.39 -32.83
CA LYS A 42 -4.29 37.32 -32.37
C LYS A 42 -4.98 36.33 -31.43
N HIS A 43 -5.79 36.82 -30.50
CA HIS A 43 -6.51 35.95 -29.57
C HIS A 43 -7.56 35.11 -30.32
N VAL A 44 -8.36 35.72 -31.21
CA VAL A 44 -9.31 34.98 -32.04
C VAL A 44 -8.62 33.93 -32.91
N ASN A 45 -7.51 34.28 -33.56
CA ASN A 45 -6.76 33.32 -34.36
C ASN A 45 -6.29 32.09 -33.54
N ARG A 46 -5.78 32.31 -32.32
CA ARG A 46 -5.38 31.21 -31.43
C ARG A 46 -6.57 30.41 -30.91
N LEU A 47 -7.72 31.04 -30.72
CA LEU A 47 -8.94 30.37 -30.29
C LEU A 47 -9.51 29.49 -31.40
N LEU A 48 -9.51 29.96 -32.66
CA LEU A 48 -9.84 29.16 -33.85
C LEU A 48 -8.85 28.00 -34.04
N ALA A 49 -7.56 28.23 -33.78
CA ALA A 49 -6.55 27.16 -33.81
C ALA A 49 -6.64 26.17 -32.62
N GLY A 50 -7.60 26.32 -31.70
CA GLY A 50 -7.74 25.47 -30.52
C GLY A 50 -6.59 25.63 -29.50
N LEU A 51 -5.74 26.64 -29.64
CA LEU A 51 -4.60 26.90 -28.74
C LEU A 51 -5.01 27.67 -27.48
N GLU A 52 -6.03 28.52 -27.57
CA GLU A 52 -6.64 29.18 -26.40
C GLU A 52 -7.93 28.47 -26.01
N PRO A 53 -8.20 28.30 -24.71
CA PRO A 53 -9.42 27.65 -24.25
C PRO A 53 -10.64 28.58 -24.35
N VAL A 54 -11.79 28.00 -24.67
CA VAL A 54 -13.08 28.65 -24.48
C VAL A 54 -13.45 28.66 -22.99
N THR A 55 -13.07 29.71 -22.29
CA THR A 55 -13.45 29.92 -20.88
C THR A 55 -14.95 30.18 -20.73
N PRO A 56 -15.53 30.09 -19.52
CA PRO A 56 -16.94 30.45 -19.29
C PRO A 56 -17.30 31.86 -19.79
N GLU A 57 -16.41 32.84 -19.60
CA GLU A 57 -16.60 34.21 -20.07
C GLU A 57 -16.59 34.27 -21.61
N THR A 58 -15.67 33.55 -22.25
CA THR A 58 -15.63 33.45 -23.71
C THR A 58 -16.89 32.77 -24.24
N ALA A 59 -17.36 31.71 -23.59
CA ALA A 59 -18.58 31.00 -23.97
C ALA A 59 -19.83 31.90 -23.90
N LEU A 60 -19.95 32.76 -22.87
CA LEU A 60 -21.04 33.74 -22.77
C LEU A 60 -20.98 34.80 -23.87
N LYS A 61 -19.78 35.26 -24.24
CA LYS A 61 -19.61 36.18 -25.37
C LYS A 61 -19.98 35.51 -26.70
N LEU A 62 -19.57 34.26 -26.90
CA LEU A 62 -19.93 33.47 -28.08
C LEU A 62 -21.45 33.22 -28.15
N GLU A 63 -22.11 32.98 -27.02
CA GLU A 63 -23.57 32.89 -26.93
C GLU A 63 -24.24 34.19 -27.37
N ALA A 64 -23.75 35.34 -26.90
CA ALA A 64 -24.28 36.63 -27.33
C ALA A 64 -24.08 36.91 -28.83
N VAL A 65 -22.99 36.41 -29.44
CA VAL A 65 -22.68 36.63 -30.87
C VAL A 65 -23.40 35.65 -31.79
N PHE A 66 -23.50 34.38 -31.43
CA PHE A 66 -24.00 33.30 -32.31
C PHE A 66 -25.34 32.70 -31.87
N GLY A 67 -25.86 33.08 -30.69
CA GLY A 67 -27.13 32.55 -30.15
C GLY A 67 -27.05 31.10 -29.64
N LEU A 68 -25.86 30.49 -29.65
CA LEU A 68 -25.62 29.15 -29.14
C LEU A 68 -25.36 29.18 -27.64
N PRO A 69 -26.09 28.41 -26.82
CA PRO A 69 -25.90 28.44 -25.36
C PRO A 69 -24.45 28.15 -24.95
N ALA A 70 -23.92 28.92 -24.00
CA ALA A 70 -22.55 28.81 -23.49
C ALA A 70 -22.18 27.40 -23.04
N ARG A 71 -23.15 26.64 -22.49
CA ARG A 71 -22.97 25.23 -22.11
C ARG A 71 -22.52 24.32 -23.26
N ILE A 72 -22.91 24.63 -24.51
CA ILE A 72 -22.53 23.85 -25.68
C ILE A 72 -21.05 24.08 -25.98
N TRP A 73 -20.62 25.35 -26.00
CA TRP A 73 -19.21 25.73 -26.17
C TRP A 73 -18.30 25.13 -25.10
N MET A 74 -18.71 25.23 -23.83
CA MET A 74 -17.95 24.62 -22.72
C MET A 74 -17.91 23.09 -22.82
N GLY A 75 -18.98 22.45 -23.30
CA GLY A 75 -19.01 21.01 -23.53
C GLY A 75 -18.07 20.55 -24.65
N LEU A 76 -17.95 21.34 -25.73
CA LEU A 76 -16.97 21.10 -26.79
C LEU A 76 -15.54 21.28 -26.25
N GLU A 77 -15.29 22.38 -25.54
CA GLU A 77 -13.99 22.68 -24.94
C GLU A 77 -13.52 21.59 -23.99
N ALA A 78 -14.40 21.15 -23.08
CA ALA A 78 -14.06 20.11 -22.11
C ALA A 78 -13.63 18.81 -22.81
N ARG A 79 -14.38 18.37 -23.83
CA ARG A 79 -14.06 17.14 -24.60
C ARG A 79 -12.75 17.28 -25.37
N TYR A 80 -12.53 18.42 -26.01
CA TYR A 80 -11.30 18.67 -26.77
C TYR A 80 -10.07 18.72 -25.88
N ARG A 81 -10.13 19.42 -24.75
CA ARG A 81 -9.02 19.48 -23.79
C ARG A 81 -8.76 18.15 -23.12
N GLU A 82 -9.82 17.40 -22.79
CA GLU A 82 -9.67 16.03 -22.29
C GLU A 82 -8.95 15.14 -23.31
N HIS A 83 -9.33 15.21 -24.59
CA HIS A 83 -8.69 14.45 -25.66
C HIS A 83 -7.20 14.79 -25.79
N LEU A 84 -6.83 16.07 -25.91
CA LEU A 84 -5.43 16.51 -25.95
C LEU A 84 -4.64 16.06 -24.71
N ALA A 85 -5.27 16.13 -23.52
CA ALA A 85 -4.65 15.68 -22.28
C ALA A 85 -4.43 14.16 -22.26
N ARG A 86 -5.36 13.37 -22.82
CA ARG A 86 -5.24 11.91 -22.97
C ARG A 86 -4.14 11.54 -23.95
N GLU A 87 -4.02 12.21 -25.10
CA GLU A 87 -2.91 12.02 -26.04
C GLU A 87 -1.57 12.29 -25.36
N SER A 88 -1.42 13.45 -24.71
CA SER A 88 -0.20 13.78 -23.98
C SER A 88 0.09 12.82 -22.82
N ASP A 89 -0.93 12.27 -22.16
CA ASP A 89 -0.74 11.22 -21.15
C ASP A 89 -0.29 9.89 -21.77
N GLN A 90 -0.75 9.52 -22.98
CA GLN A 90 -0.28 8.32 -23.68
C GLN A 90 1.23 8.37 -23.96
N ASP A 91 1.75 9.52 -24.40
CA ASP A 91 3.18 9.72 -24.62
C ASP A 91 3.98 9.55 -23.32
N ARG A 92 3.50 10.17 -22.22
CA ARG A 92 4.13 10.05 -20.90
C ARG A 92 4.12 8.62 -20.36
N LEU A 93 3.06 7.86 -20.62
CA LEU A 93 3.00 6.45 -20.24
C LEU A 93 4.06 5.61 -20.96
N GLN A 94 4.35 5.95 -22.21
CA GLN A 94 5.38 5.27 -22.98
C GLN A 94 6.78 5.49 -22.38
N GLU A 95 7.08 6.72 -21.95
CA GLU A 95 8.34 7.05 -21.24
C GLU A 95 8.47 6.29 -19.91
N GLU A 96 7.35 6.10 -19.21
CA GLU A 96 7.29 5.39 -17.94
C GLU A 96 7.40 3.87 -18.03
N GLN A 97 7.33 3.27 -19.24
CA GLN A 97 7.50 1.81 -19.38
C GLN A 97 8.85 1.30 -18.87
N SER A 98 9.86 2.16 -18.76
CA SER A 98 11.15 1.85 -18.13
C SER A 98 11.00 1.37 -16.68
N TRP A 99 9.96 1.80 -15.96
CA TRP A 99 9.64 1.36 -14.60
C TRP A 99 9.24 -0.11 -14.48
N LEU A 100 8.74 -0.71 -15.56
CA LEU A 100 8.29 -2.11 -15.56
C LEU A 100 9.44 -3.09 -15.28
N LYS A 101 10.69 -2.65 -15.47
CA LYS A 101 11.90 -3.43 -15.12
C LYS A 101 12.21 -3.41 -13.62
N GLN A 102 11.71 -2.41 -12.89
CA GLN A 102 12.01 -2.17 -11.48
C GLN A 102 10.89 -2.67 -10.56
N VAL A 103 9.64 -2.46 -10.95
CA VAL A 103 8.46 -2.83 -10.15
C VAL A 103 8.13 -4.32 -10.34
N PRO A 104 7.81 -5.09 -9.28
CA PRO A 104 7.50 -6.52 -9.39
C PRO A 104 6.08 -6.79 -9.90
N HIS A 105 5.65 -6.07 -10.92
CA HIS A 105 4.34 -6.12 -11.58
C HIS A 105 3.80 -7.55 -11.84
N ARG A 106 4.65 -8.51 -12.26
CA ARG A 106 4.24 -9.93 -12.43
C ARG A 106 3.83 -10.58 -11.12
N SER A 107 4.55 -10.30 -10.04
CA SER A 107 4.23 -10.80 -8.70
C SER A 107 2.94 -10.16 -8.19
N LEU A 108 2.75 -8.85 -8.41
CA LEU A 108 1.50 -8.15 -8.06
C LEU A 108 0.29 -8.75 -8.80
N ALA A 109 0.45 -9.08 -10.08
CA ALA A 109 -0.60 -9.74 -10.86
C ALA A 109 -0.89 -11.16 -10.35
N LYS A 110 0.15 -11.95 -10.03
CA LYS A 110 0.01 -13.29 -9.45
C LYS A 110 -0.73 -13.26 -8.11
N LEU A 111 -0.48 -12.24 -7.30
CA LEU A 111 -1.16 -12.01 -6.02
C LEU A 111 -2.58 -11.43 -6.17
N GLY A 112 -3.01 -11.13 -7.40
CA GLY A 112 -4.33 -10.56 -7.68
C GLY A 112 -4.48 -9.08 -7.30
N TRP A 113 -3.37 -8.36 -7.06
CA TRP A 113 -3.40 -6.95 -6.67
C TRP A 113 -3.56 -6.01 -7.86
N ILE A 114 -3.22 -6.49 -9.05
CA ILE A 114 -3.51 -5.85 -10.35
C ILE A 114 -4.06 -6.89 -11.31
N ALA A 115 -4.76 -6.47 -12.37
CA ALA A 115 -5.30 -7.38 -13.36
C ALA A 115 -4.18 -8.15 -14.10
N ALA A 116 -4.42 -9.44 -14.36
CA ALA A 116 -3.50 -10.29 -15.08
C ALA A 116 -3.46 -9.95 -16.58
N GLY A 117 -2.33 -10.23 -17.23
CA GLY A 117 -2.18 -10.13 -18.69
C GLY A 117 -1.97 -8.70 -19.24
N LEU A 118 -2.00 -7.67 -18.40
CA LEU A 118 -1.74 -6.28 -18.81
C LEU A 118 -0.32 -6.10 -19.36
N ARG A 119 -0.14 -5.21 -20.34
CA ARG A 119 1.15 -4.89 -21.00
C ARG A 119 1.25 -3.41 -21.37
N GLY A 120 2.47 -2.95 -21.64
CA GLY A 120 2.72 -1.59 -22.15
C GLY A 120 2.08 -0.50 -21.29
N ASN A 121 1.40 0.45 -21.93
CA ASN A 121 0.77 1.59 -21.27
C ASN A 121 -0.35 1.19 -20.30
N ASP A 122 -1.12 0.14 -20.58
CA ASP A 122 -2.19 -0.32 -19.67
C ASP A 122 -1.64 -0.83 -18.35
N LEU A 123 -0.49 -1.51 -18.40
CA LEU A 123 0.21 -1.95 -17.21
C LEU A 123 0.76 -0.77 -16.40
N VAL A 124 1.30 0.25 -17.06
CA VAL A 124 1.73 1.49 -16.39
C VAL A 124 0.55 2.18 -15.72
N ARG A 125 -0.61 2.31 -16.40
CA ARG A 125 -1.85 2.88 -15.80
C ARG A 125 -2.29 2.08 -14.56
N ALA A 126 -2.26 0.75 -14.63
CA ALA A 126 -2.62 -0.10 -13.51
C ALA A 126 -1.66 0.08 -12.33
N LEU A 127 -0.35 0.21 -12.58
CA LEU A 127 0.63 0.48 -11.54
C LEU A 127 0.47 1.88 -10.93
N ARG A 128 0.23 2.91 -11.74
CA ARG A 128 -0.09 4.26 -11.25
C ARG A 128 -1.30 4.24 -10.31
N THR A 129 -2.35 3.51 -10.70
CA THR A 129 -3.57 3.31 -9.89
C THR A 129 -3.29 2.53 -8.61
N PHE A 130 -2.47 1.47 -8.70
CA PHE A 130 -2.09 0.65 -7.55
C PHE A 130 -1.34 1.47 -6.50
N PHE A 131 -0.34 2.25 -6.91
CA PHE A 131 0.45 3.09 -6.02
C PHE A 131 -0.19 4.45 -5.68
N GLY A 132 -1.34 4.80 -6.29
CA GLY A 132 -2.02 6.07 -6.04
C GLY A 132 -1.26 7.30 -6.55
N VAL A 133 -0.51 7.17 -7.66
CA VAL A 133 0.34 8.26 -8.20
C VAL A 133 -0.07 8.65 -9.62
N GLY A 134 0.01 9.94 -9.93
CA GLY A 134 -0.23 10.45 -11.30
C GLY A 134 0.86 10.06 -12.31
N SER A 135 2.05 9.69 -11.84
CA SER A 135 3.19 9.23 -12.63
C SER A 135 4.06 8.30 -11.78
N LEU A 136 4.58 7.22 -12.36
CA LEU A 136 5.53 6.34 -11.66
C LEU A 136 6.84 7.07 -11.31
N ASN A 137 7.18 8.15 -12.03
CA ASN A 137 8.34 8.98 -11.70
C ASN A 137 8.22 9.70 -10.34
N TYR A 138 7.02 9.76 -9.76
CA TYR A 138 6.80 10.32 -8.44
C TYR A 138 6.95 9.31 -7.30
N LEU A 139 7.10 8.01 -7.61
CA LEU A 139 7.30 6.99 -6.58
C LEU A 139 8.46 7.31 -5.62
N PRO A 140 9.66 7.74 -6.08
CA PRO A 140 10.75 8.10 -5.17
C PRO A 140 10.47 9.34 -4.32
N LYS A 141 9.52 10.20 -4.69
CA LYS A 141 9.14 11.38 -3.89
C LYS A 141 8.11 11.02 -2.83
N VAL A 142 7.10 10.23 -3.22
CA VAL A 142 6.01 9.79 -2.33
C VAL A 142 6.51 8.78 -1.30
N TRP A 143 7.37 7.87 -1.74
CA TRP A 143 7.91 6.79 -0.91
C TRP A 143 9.37 7.02 -0.51
N GLY A 144 9.94 8.20 -0.81
CA GLY A 144 11.36 8.51 -0.62
C GLY A 144 11.84 8.48 0.83
N GLU A 145 11.01 8.92 1.77
CA GLU A 145 11.34 8.87 3.20
C GLU A 145 11.34 7.43 3.72
N VAL A 146 10.39 6.61 3.26
CA VAL A 146 10.32 5.17 3.53
C VAL A 146 11.53 4.45 2.90
N GLN A 147 11.90 4.85 1.68
CA GLN A 147 13.11 4.40 0.98
C GLN A 147 14.41 4.80 1.71
N ALA A 148 14.47 5.98 2.34
CA ALA A 148 15.64 6.45 3.06
C ALA A 148 15.87 5.67 4.37
N ALA A 149 14.80 5.30 5.07
CA ALA A 149 14.86 4.36 6.20
C ALA A 149 15.37 2.98 5.72
N TYR A 150 14.91 2.52 4.55
CA TYR A 150 15.33 1.25 3.93
C TYR A 150 16.81 1.19 3.52
N ARG A 151 17.37 2.27 2.94
CA ARG A 151 18.76 2.33 2.45
C ARG A 151 19.84 2.15 3.54
N LYS A 152 19.47 2.21 4.82
CA LYS A 152 20.38 1.93 5.94
C LYS A 152 20.61 0.42 6.14
N SER A 153 19.78 -0.45 5.56
CA SER A 153 19.97 -1.90 5.56
C SER A 153 20.69 -2.36 4.26
N GLN A 154 21.72 -3.20 4.38
CA GLN A 154 22.65 -3.54 3.28
C GLN A 154 22.09 -4.46 2.16
N ALA A 155 20.76 -4.54 1.94
CA ALA A 155 20.16 -5.39 0.91
C ALA A 155 19.70 -4.58 -0.33
N PHE A 156 20.58 -4.59 -1.34
CA PHE A 156 20.54 -4.12 -2.73
C PHE A 156 19.21 -3.63 -3.40
N GLN A 157 19.39 -2.71 -4.36
CA GLN A 157 18.41 -1.88 -5.09
C GLN A 157 17.25 -2.58 -5.85
N ALA A 158 17.24 -3.91 -5.98
CA ALA A 158 16.19 -4.63 -6.73
C ALA A 158 14.98 -5.06 -5.87
N HIS A 159 15.10 -4.98 -4.54
CA HIS A 159 14.09 -5.44 -3.59
C HIS A 159 13.21 -4.31 -3.03
N GLU A 160 13.60 -3.06 -3.28
CA GLU A 160 12.94 -1.89 -2.72
C GLU A 160 11.51 -1.74 -3.22
N TRP A 161 11.30 -1.83 -4.54
CA TRP A 161 9.97 -1.68 -5.14
C TRP A 161 9.02 -2.82 -4.79
N ALA A 162 9.55 -3.98 -4.42
CA ALA A 162 8.74 -5.08 -3.90
C ALA A 162 8.26 -4.85 -2.49
N MET A 163 9.14 -4.34 -1.62
CA MET A 163 8.74 -3.89 -0.28
C MET A 163 7.74 -2.74 -0.36
N LEU A 164 8.00 -1.72 -1.18
CA LEU A 164 7.08 -0.58 -1.33
C LEU A 164 5.72 -1.02 -1.88
N ALA A 165 5.69 -1.97 -2.81
CA ALA A 165 4.43 -2.55 -3.27
C ALA A 165 3.69 -3.31 -2.16
N TRP A 166 4.41 -4.02 -1.29
CA TRP A 166 3.82 -4.67 -0.13
C TRP A 166 3.24 -3.65 0.86
N LEU A 167 3.98 -2.58 1.19
CA LEU A 167 3.50 -1.51 2.07
C LEU A 167 2.29 -0.77 1.48
N ALA A 168 2.32 -0.45 0.19
CA ALA A 168 1.21 0.18 -0.51
C ALA A 168 -0.05 -0.70 -0.48
N GLN A 169 0.10 -2.02 -0.66
CA GLN A 169 -1.02 -2.94 -0.54
C GLN A 169 -1.58 -2.99 0.89
N GLY A 170 -0.71 -2.97 1.90
CA GLY A 170 -1.15 -2.91 3.30
C GLY A 170 -1.97 -1.68 3.60
N GLU A 171 -1.51 -0.51 3.14
CA GLU A 171 -2.22 0.75 3.27
C GLU A 171 -3.61 0.71 2.61
N ARG A 172 -3.69 0.22 1.37
CA ARG A 172 -4.97 0.09 0.64
C ARG A 172 -5.97 -0.83 1.34
N VAL A 173 -5.50 -1.97 1.86
CA VAL A 173 -6.36 -2.91 2.60
C VAL A 173 -6.80 -2.26 3.92
N ALA A 174 -5.87 -1.65 4.63
CA ALA A 174 -6.14 -1.00 5.89
C ALA A 174 -7.13 0.16 5.75
N GLU A 175 -7.04 0.99 4.70
CA GLU A 175 -7.98 2.07 4.40
C GLU A 175 -9.44 1.60 4.32
N GLN A 176 -9.67 0.39 3.78
CA GLN A 176 -11.00 -0.20 3.64
C GLN A 176 -11.53 -0.80 4.95
N MET A 177 -10.67 -1.03 5.94
CA MET A 177 -11.06 -1.57 7.24
C MET A 177 -11.70 -0.48 8.11
N ALA A 178 -12.90 -0.75 8.63
CA ALA A 178 -13.48 0.06 9.69
C ALA A 178 -12.75 -0.23 11.01
N CYS A 179 -12.20 0.81 11.65
CA CYS A 179 -11.54 0.71 12.94
C CYS A 179 -12.12 1.75 13.90
N ALA A 180 -12.20 1.40 15.18
CA ALA A 180 -12.48 2.38 16.23
C ALA A 180 -11.30 3.36 16.40
N PRO A 181 -11.46 4.48 17.10
CA PRO A 181 -10.33 5.33 17.44
C PRO A 181 -9.31 4.59 18.31
N PHE A 182 -8.02 4.76 18.00
CA PHE A 182 -6.94 4.11 18.73
C PHE A 182 -6.87 4.55 20.19
N ASP A 183 -6.84 3.56 21.09
CA ASP A 183 -6.61 3.73 22.52
C ASP A 183 -5.47 2.82 23.01
N SER A 184 -4.39 3.44 23.51
CA SER A 184 -3.21 2.69 23.96
C SER A 184 -3.44 1.92 25.26
N ALA A 185 -4.32 2.40 26.14
CA ALA A 185 -4.65 1.73 27.39
C ALA A 185 -5.51 0.49 27.11
N GLU A 186 -6.50 0.60 26.23
CA GLU A 186 -7.31 -0.55 25.82
C GLU A 186 -6.47 -1.59 25.07
N LEU A 187 -5.57 -1.17 24.18
CA LEU A 187 -4.67 -2.10 23.50
C LEU A 187 -3.78 -2.85 24.51
N ARG A 188 -3.21 -2.16 25.50
CA ARG A 188 -2.42 -2.79 26.57
C ARG A 188 -3.25 -3.80 27.36
N ALA A 189 -4.49 -3.46 27.69
CA ALA A 189 -5.41 -4.35 28.40
C ALA A 189 -5.79 -5.59 27.58
N ALA A 190 -5.80 -5.49 26.25
CA ALA A 190 -6.12 -6.59 25.34
C ALA A 190 -4.94 -7.53 25.04
N LEU A 191 -3.69 -7.18 25.39
CA LEU A 191 -2.51 -8.02 25.11
C LEU A 191 -2.62 -9.46 25.64
N PRO A 192 -3.13 -9.73 26.86
CA PRO A 192 -3.31 -11.10 27.34
C PRO A 192 -4.31 -11.91 26.51
N GLU A 193 -5.38 -11.27 26.03
CA GLU A 193 -6.38 -11.88 25.14
C GLU A 193 -5.75 -12.23 23.77
N ILE A 194 -5.00 -11.27 23.19
CA ILE A 194 -4.26 -11.47 21.94
C ILE A 194 -3.25 -12.62 22.08
N ARG A 195 -2.53 -12.67 23.20
CA ARG A 195 -1.55 -13.72 23.52
C ARG A 195 -2.19 -15.10 23.62
N ALA A 196 -3.43 -15.20 24.11
CA ALA A 196 -4.12 -16.49 24.22
C ALA A 196 -4.36 -17.15 22.85
N HIS A 197 -4.43 -16.37 21.76
CA HIS A 197 -4.55 -16.92 20.41
C HIS A 197 -3.35 -17.75 19.97
N THR A 198 -2.19 -17.62 20.64
CA THR A 198 -1.02 -18.47 20.37
C THR A 198 -1.33 -19.96 20.50
N LEU A 199 -2.33 -20.34 21.29
CA LEU A 199 -2.76 -21.73 21.48
C LEU A 199 -3.63 -22.28 20.33
N THR A 200 -3.98 -21.45 19.35
CA THR A 200 -4.75 -21.87 18.17
C THR A 200 -3.77 -22.29 17.05
N PRO A 201 -3.65 -23.59 16.72
CA PRO A 201 -2.62 -24.07 15.81
C PRO A 201 -2.95 -23.84 14.32
N ASP A 202 -4.20 -23.48 13.99
CA ASP A 202 -4.63 -23.17 12.63
C ASP A 202 -4.79 -21.65 12.41
N ALA A 203 -5.07 -21.24 11.17
CA ALA A 203 -5.32 -19.83 10.84
C ALA A 203 -6.70 -19.32 11.32
N GLY A 204 -7.47 -20.10 12.08
CA GLY A 204 -8.80 -19.74 12.59
C GLY A 204 -8.79 -18.64 13.66
N PHE A 205 -7.62 -18.23 14.17
CA PHE A 205 -7.50 -17.04 15.02
C PHE A 205 -7.57 -15.73 14.24
N VAL A 206 -7.27 -15.73 12.94
CA VAL A 206 -7.02 -14.52 12.14
C VAL A 206 -8.21 -13.56 12.16
N GLU A 207 -9.41 -14.06 11.88
CA GLU A 207 -10.62 -13.21 11.83
C GLU A 207 -10.92 -12.58 13.19
N ARG A 208 -10.84 -13.36 14.28
CA ARG A 208 -11.06 -12.88 15.65
C ARG A 208 -10.02 -11.83 16.03
N LEU A 209 -8.75 -12.11 15.74
CA LEU A 209 -7.65 -11.22 16.04
C LEU A 209 -7.76 -9.89 15.27
N VAL A 210 -8.05 -9.96 13.96
CA VAL A 210 -8.25 -8.77 13.11
C VAL A 210 -9.43 -7.94 13.62
N SER A 211 -10.57 -8.57 13.92
CA SER A 211 -11.74 -7.87 14.47
C SER A 211 -11.42 -7.23 15.82
N ARG A 212 -10.67 -7.91 16.68
CA ARG A 212 -10.31 -7.39 17.99
C ARG A 212 -9.36 -6.21 17.87
N CYS A 213 -8.32 -6.31 17.05
CA CYS A 213 -7.41 -5.21 16.75
C CYS A 213 -8.15 -4.00 16.14
N ALA A 214 -9.09 -4.23 15.22
CA ALA A 214 -9.87 -3.17 14.61
C ALA A 214 -10.73 -2.40 15.63
N SER A 215 -11.27 -3.10 16.65
CA SER A 215 -11.98 -2.46 17.77
C SER A 215 -11.10 -1.58 18.66
N LEU A 216 -9.77 -1.70 18.55
CA LEU A 216 -8.77 -0.97 19.32
C LEU A 216 -8.04 0.09 18.47
N GLY A 217 -8.54 0.36 17.25
CA GLY A 217 -7.90 1.28 16.30
C GLY A 217 -6.65 0.74 15.61
N VAL A 218 -6.42 -0.57 15.67
CA VAL A 218 -5.33 -1.26 14.97
C VAL A 218 -5.87 -2.00 13.75
N ALA A 219 -5.57 -1.52 12.55
CA ALA A 219 -5.78 -2.24 11.31
C ALA A 219 -4.70 -3.33 11.16
N LEU A 220 -4.99 -4.53 11.68
CA LEU A 220 -4.11 -5.69 11.51
C LEU A 220 -4.34 -6.33 10.15
N VAL A 221 -3.29 -6.38 9.32
CA VAL A 221 -3.37 -6.86 7.94
C VAL A 221 -2.37 -7.98 7.71
N PHE A 222 -2.85 -9.09 7.17
CA PHE A 222 -2.04 -10.25 6.78
C PHE A 222 -1.91 -10.30 5.26
N LEU A 223 -0.70 -10.09 4.73
CA LEU A 223 -0.48 -10.01 3.28
C LEU A 223 0.67 -10.88 2.78
N PRO A 224 0.48 -11.59 1.65
CA PRO A 224 1.61 -12.22 0.98
C PRO A 224 2.59 -11.16 0.51
N ALA A 225 3.88 -11.46 0.59
CA ALA A 225 4.92 -10.58 0.06
C ALA A 225 5.19 -10.90 -1.42
N PRO A 226 5.32 -9.89 -2.30
CA PRO A 226 5.75 -10.08 -3.67
C PRO A 226 7.21 -10.56 -3.73
N ASP A 227 7.59 -11.19 -4.83
CA ASP A 227 8.93 -11.71 -5.04
C ASP A 227 9.99 -10.62 -4.83
N GLY A 228 10.99 -10.92 -4.01
CA GLY A 228 12.02 -9.96 -3.62
C GLY A 228 11.72 -9.13 -2.37
N ALA A 229 10.48 -9.03 -1.88
CA ALA A 229 10.21 -8.36 -0.61
C ALA A 229 10.63 -9.24 0.58
N ARG A 230 11.67 -8.84 1.31
CA ARG A 230 12.17 -9.53 2.51
C ARG A 230 11.71 -8.82 3.78
N VAL A 231 10.40 -8.85 4.02
CA VAL A 231 9.76 -8.17 5.15
C VAL A 231 8.98 -9.17 5.99
N CYS A 232 9.08 -8.99 7.30
CA CYS A 232 8.37 -9.78 8.29
C CYS A 232 7.18 -9.01 8.82
N GLY A 233 7.37 -7.74 9.21
CA GLY A 233 6.32 -6.87 9.73
C GLY A 233 6.57 -5.41 9.38
N ALA A 234 5.52 -4.61 9.50
CA ALA A 234 5.64 -3.15 9.48
C ALA A 234 4.52 -2.50 10.29
N THR A 235 4.85 -1.39 10.95
CA THR A 235 3.94 -0.54 11.70
C THR A 235 3.93 0.87 11.15
N ARG A 236 2.74 1.38 10.78
CA ARG A 236 2.56 2.72 10.21
C ARG A 236 1.28 3.37 10.73
N TRP A 237 1.37 4.63 11.13
CA TRP A 237 0.18 5.42 11.48
C TRP A 237 -0.46 5.98 10.21
N LEU A 238 -1.72 5.60 9.94
CA LEU A 238 -2.48 6.11 8.79
C LEU A 238 -3.20 7.42 9.12
N SER A 239 -3.56 7.60 10.39
CA SER A 239 -4.09 8.84 10.94
C SER A 239 -3.73 8.94 12.42
N LYS A 240 -4.16 10.02 13.10
CA LYS A 240 -3.99 10.16 14.55
C LYS A 240 -4.65 9.04 15.37
N ASP A 241 -5.70 8.41 14.82
CA ASP A 241 -6.57 7.48 15.54
C ASP A 241 -6.58 6.07 14.90
N LYS A 242 -5.74 5.81 13.88
CA LYS A 242 -5.69 4.52 13.20
C LYS A 242 -4.25 4.13 12.86
N VAL A 243 -3.83 3.00 13.39
CA VAL A 243 -2.51 2.42 13.12
C VAL A 243 -2.65 1.15 12.30
N LEU A 244 -1.80 0.99 11.30
CA LEU A 244 -1.64 -0.21 10.50
C LEU A 244 -0.53 -1.06 11.10
N VAL A 245 -0.85 -2.31 11.41
CA VAL A 245 0.13 -3.36 11.67
C VAL A 245 0.01 -4.37 10.55
N GLN A 246 1.06 -4.46 9.73
CA GLN A 246 1.08 -5.30 8.55
C GLN A 246 2.04 -6.46 8.76
N LEU A 247 1.54 -7.69 8.59
CA LEU A 247 2.28 -8.93 8.80
C LEU A 247 2.39 -9.72 7.49
N SER A 248 3.61 -10.19 7.21
CA SER A 248 3.92 -10.93 5.98
C SER A 248 3.52 -12.39 6.11
N LEU A 249 2.78 -12.95 5.15
CA LEU A 249 2.38 -14.36 5.21
C LEU A 249 3.54 -15.35 5.01
N ARG A 250 4.77 -14.87 4.85
CA ARG A 250 5.97 -15.69 4.64
C ARG A 250 6.55 -16.32 5.92
N TYR A 251 5.87 -16.20 7.06
CA TYR A 251 6.33 -16.87 8.29
C TYR A 251 6.41 -18.38 8.09
N LYS A 252 7.53 -18.97 8.51
CA LYS A 252 7.70 -20.41 8.42
C LYS A 252 6.96 -21.13 9.54
N THR A 253 6.82 -20.47 10.69
CA THR A 253 6.37 -21.09 11.94
C THR A 253 5.71 -20.09 12.90
N ASP A 254 4.92 -20.62 13.84
CA ASP A 254 4.19 -19.90 14.87
C ASP A 254 5.05 -19.00 15.75
N ASP A 255 6.26 -19.43 16.11
CA ASP A 255 7.18 -18.59 16.88
C ASP A 255 7.54 -17.29 16.16
N GLN A 256 7.75 -17.34 14.84
CA GLN A 256 8.09 -16.16 14.05
C GLN A 256 6.88 -15.23 13.92
N LEU A 257 5.71 -15.77 13.57
CA LEU A 257 4.47 -15.01 13.46
C LEU A 257 4.19 -14.23 14.76
N TRP A 258 4.15 -14.94 15.89
CA TRP A 258 3.73 -14.36 17.16
C TRP A 258 4.79 -13.38 17.67
N PHE A 259 6.08 -13.67 17.49
CA PHE A 259 7.13 -12.71 17.84
C PHE A 259 7.00 -11.43 17.04
N THR A 260 6.88 -11.51 15.71
CA THR A 260 6.72 -10.32 14.85
C THR A 260 5.46 -9.54 15.22
N LEU A 261 4.31 -10.19 15.43
CA LEU A 261 3.10 -9.47 15.86
C LEU A 261 3.33 -8.66 17.15
N PHE A 262 3.88 -9.28 18.19
CA PHE A 262 4.10 -8.57 19.45
C PHE A 262 5.22 -7.53 19.36
N HIS A 263 6.19 -7.72 18.47
CA HIS A 263 7.22 -6.72 18.15
C HIS A 263 6.57 -5.47 17.52
N GLU A 264 5.72 -5.66 16.50
CA GLU A 264 4.98 -4.55 15.89
C GLU A 264 4.05 -3.84 16.89
N LEU A 265 3.35 -4.59 17.74
CA LEU A 265 2.55 -4.00 18.83
C LEU A 265 3.43 -3.25 19.84
N GLY A 266 4.69 -3.66 20.02
CA GLY A 266 5.70 -2.93 20.78
C GLY A 266 5.95 -1.54 20.19
N HIS A 267 6.17 -1.47 18.87
CA HIS A 267 6.29 -0.17 18.17
C HIS A 267 5.06 0.72 18.34
N VAL A 268 3.87 0.14 18.23
CA VAL A 268 2.61 0.87 18.43
C VAL A 268 2.52 1.48 19.84
N LEU A 269 2.98 0.76 20.86
CA LEU A 269 2.77 1.11 22.27
C LEU A 269 3.91 1.90 22.90
N LEU A 270 5.13 1.77 22.40
CA LEU A 270 6.35 2.36 22.98
C LEU A 270 6.85 3.58 22.21
N HIS A 271 6.56 3.67 20.91
CA HIS A 271 7.16 4.69 20.05
C HIS A 271 6.14 5.70 19.50
N GLY A 272 6.64 6.82 18.96
CA GLY A 272 5.83 7.97 18.58
C GLY A 272 5.01 7.78 17.30
N LYS A 273 3.84 8.43 17.23
CA LYS A 273 2.91 8.36 16.07
C LYS A 273 3.46 8.89 14.73
N ARG A 274 4.62 9.53 14.73
CA ARG A 274 5.26 10.09 13.52
C ARG A 274 6.33 9.15 12.93
N GLU A 275 6.62 8.05 13.62
CA GLU A 275 7.66 7.11 13.22
C GLU A 275 7.03 5.94 12.46
N GLN A 276 7.68 5.52 11.37
CA GLN A 276 7.30 4.34 10.59
C GLN A 276 8.36 3.26 10.85
N PHE A 277 7.92 2.06 11.23
CA PHE A 277 8.78 0.95 11.60
C PHE A 277 8.58 -0.21 10.62
N ILE A 278 9.67 -0.84 10.21
CA ILE A 278 9.67 -1.94 9.24
C ILE A 278 10.70 -2.97 9.69
N ASP A 279 10.26 -4.19 9.98
CA ASP A 279 11.09 -5.31 10.42
C ASP A 279 11.54 -6.19 9.24
N PHE A 280 12.84 -6.56 9.24
CA PHE A 280 13.53 -7.28 8.16
C PHE A 280 14.17 -8.59 8.64
N GLU A 281 14.20 -9.59 7.75
CA GLU A 281 14.90 -10.84 8.01
C GLU A 281 16.44 -10.63 8.03
N GLY A 282 17.04 -10.59 9.23
CA GLY A 282 18.49 -10.67 9.44
C GLY A 282 19.27 -9.33 9.54
N GLY A 283 18.60 -8.22 9.90
CA GLY A 283 19.27 -6.95 10.22
C GLY A 283 20.20 -7.04 11.43
N LYS A 284 21.35 -6.36 11.42
CA LYS A 284 22.39 -6.44 12.47
C LYS A 284 22.68 -5.15 13.24
N ASP A 285 22.21 -4.00 12.78
CA ASP A 285 22.30 -2.73 13.52
C ASP A 285 20.89 -2.36 14.02
N GLU A 286 20.54 -2.88 15.19
CA GLU A 286 19.26 -2.60 15.84
C GLU A 286 19.32 -1.25 16.55
N SER A 287 18.44 -0.33 16.16
CA SER A 287 18.23 0.92 16.88
C SER A 287 17.74 0.66 18.31
N VAL A 288 17.77 1.69 19.18
CA VAL A 288 17.21 1.57 20.54
C VAL A 288 15.73 1.16 20.48
N GLN A 289 14.98 1.72 19.53
CA GLN A 289 13.57 1.38 19.31
C GLN A 289 13.37 -0.10 18.95
N GLU A 290 14.20 -0.66 18.06
CA GLU A 290 14.15 -2.08 17.68
C GLU A 290 14.41 -2.99 18.90
N GLN A 291 15.40 -2.63 19.73
CA GLN A 291 15.71 -3.38 20.95
C GLN A 291 14.55 -3.32 21.96
N GLU A 292 13.93 -2.16 22.14
CA GLU A 292 12.75 -2.00 23.00
C GLU A 292 11.56 -2.83 22.52
N ALA A 293 11.31 -2.88 21.21
CA ALA A 293 10.26 -3.70 20.61
C ALA A 293 10.54 -5.20 20.75
N ASN A 294 11.79 -5.62 20.55
CA ASN A 294 12.24 -7.00 20.78
C ASN A 294 12.08 -7.45 22.23
N ASP A 295 12.45 -6.58 23.17
CA ASP A 295 12.29 -6.80 24.61
C ASP A 295 10.81 -6.86 24.99
N PHE A 296 10.00 -5.96 24.44
CA PHE A 296 8.56 -5.95 24.65
C PHE A 296 7.94 -7.27 24.18
N ALA A 297 8.23 -7.69 22.95
CA ALA A 297 7.69 -8.93 22.39
C ALA A 297 8.04 -10.15 23.24
N THR A 298 9.31 -10.25 23.64
CA THR A 298 9.80 -11.32 24.51
C THR A 298 9.02 -11.35 25.83
N ARG A 299 8.87 -10.20 26.50
CA ARG A 299 8.20 -10.09 27.80
C ARG A 299 6.71 -10.40 27.73
N GLN A 300 6.04 -10.01 26.64
CA GLN A 300 4.62 -10.32 26.46
C GLN A 300 4.40 -11.81 26.21
N LEU A 301 5.27 -12.45 25.43
CA LEU A 301 5.12 -13.87 25.11
C LEU A 301 5.48 -14.77 26.30
N ILE A 302 6.62 -14.52 26.95
CA ILE A 302 7.11 -15.33 28.08
C ILE A 302 7.61 -14.41 29.19
N ALA A 303 7.15 -14.63 30.42
CA ALA A 303 7.66 -13.91 31.58
C ALA A 303 9.20 -14.11 31.70
N PRO A 304 10.02 -13.03 31.75
CA PRO A 304 11.47 -13.16 31.72
C PRO A 304 12.02 -14.04 32.84
N ALA A 305 11.49 -13.90 34.06
CA ALA A 305 11.92 -14.68 35.20
C ALA A 305 11.65 -16.19 35.01
N GLU A 306 10.53 -16.56 34.41
CA GLU A 306 10.18 -17.96 34.15
C GLU A 306 11.06 -18.55 33.04
N LEU A 307 11.31 -17.79 31.97
CA LEU A 307 12.21 -18.21 30.89
C LEU A 307 13.64 -18.40 31.40
N THR A 308 14.15 -17.47 32.23
CA THR A 308 15.47 -17.60 32.85
C THR A 308 15.57 -18.84 33.74
N ARG A 309 14.55 -19.11 34.56
CA ARG A 309 14.51 -20.33 35.40
C ARG A 309 14.49 -21.61 34.55
N PHE A 310 13.70 -21.63 33.48
CA PHE A 310 13.63 -22.77 32.58
C PHE A 310 14.97 -23.05 31.90
N ILE A 311 15.65 -22.01 31.39
CA ILE A 311 17.00 -22.13 30.80
C ILE A 311 18.02 -22.60 31.85
N ALA A 312 17.96 -22.07 33.07
CA ALA A 312 18.88 -22.48 34.15
C ALA A 312 18.68 -23.95 34.57
N CYS A 313 17.46 -24.50 34.44
CA CYS A 313 17.17 -25.91 34.74
C CYS A 313 17.89 -26.87 33.78
N GLY A 314 18.19 -26.45 32.54
CA GLY A 314 18.97 -27.21 31.57
C GLY A 314 18.28 -28.43 30.94
N ASP A 315 17.04 -28.75 31.32
CA ASP A 315 16.23 -29.81 30.68
C ASP A 315 15.42 -29.24 29.51
N TYR A 316 15.88 -29.54 28.30
CA TYR A 316 15.22 -29.17 27.04
C TYR A 316 14.61 -30.39 26.34
N SER A 317 14.20 -31.41 27.09
CA SER A 317 13.40 -32.50 26.53
C SER A 317 12.10 -31.98 25.90
N ARG A 318 11.54 -32.76 24.98
CA ARG A 318 10.28 -32.40 24.32
C ARG A 318 9.16 -32.21 25.35
N GLU A 319 9.14 -33.07 26.35
CA GLU A 319 8.20 -33.10 27.46
C GLU A 319 8.36 -31.85 28.33
N ALA A 320 9.59 -31.48 28.70
CA ALA A 320 9.86 -30.26 29.48
C ALA A 320 9.43 -28.99 28.74
N VAL A 321 9.70 -28.89 27.43
CA VAL A 321 9.28 -27.74 26.61
C VAL A 321 7.76 -27.63 26.54
N ILE A 322 7.05 -28.74 26.32
CA ILE A 322 5.58 -28.75 26.29
C ILE A 322 4.99 -28.40 27.66
N ALA A 323 5.55 -28.96 28.75
CA ALA A 323 5.09 -28.67 30.10
C ALA A 323 5.27 -27.19 30.45
N PHE A 324 6.44 -26.61 30.12
CA PHE A 324 6.70 -25.19 30.31
C PHE A 324 5.76 -24.31 29.47
N ALA A 325 5.57 -24.62 28.19
CA ALA A 325 4.65 -23.88 27.32
C ALA A 325 3.21 -23.89 27.87
N THR A 326 2.77 -25.06 28.36
CA THR A 326 1.45 -25.22 29.00
C THR A 326 1.34 -24.37 30.27
N GLN A 327 2.35 -24.37 31.12
CA GLN A 327 2.40 -23.54 32.33
C GLN A 327 2.32 -22.04 31.99
N GLN A 328 2.96 -21.61 30.91
CA GLN A 328 2.95 -20.22 30.46
C GLN A 328 1.68 -19.86 29.66
N GLY A 329 0.87 -20.84 29.24
CA GLY A 329 -0.32 -20.63 28.42
C GLY A 329 -0.01 -20.15 27.00
N ILE A 330 1.01 -20.73 26.36
CA ILE A 330 1.45 -20.39 24.99
C ILE A 330 1.74 -21.63 24.16
N ALA A 331 1.86 -21.47 22.84
CA ALA A 331 2.31 -22.56 21.97
C ALA A 331 3.74 -23.01 22.28
N PRO A 332 4.03 -24.33 22.26
CA PRO A 332 5.38 -24.86 22.42
C PRO A 332 6.38 -24.33 21.39
N GLY A 333 5.93 -24.03 20.17
CA GLY A 333 6.78 -23.47 19.12
C GLY A 333 7.45 -22.17 19.56
N ILE A 334 6.73 -21.30 20.28
CA ILE A 334 7.23 -20.02 20.79
C ILE A 334 8.41 -20.24 21.76
N VAL A 335 8.30 -21.22 22.66
CA VAL A 335 9.39 -21.58 23.58
C VAL A 335 10.61 -22.04 22.78
N VAL A 336 10.42 -22.92 21.79
CA VAL A 336 11.50 -23.39 20.91
C VAL A 336 12.17 -22.22 20.18
N GLY A 337 11.38 -21.28 19.64
CA GLY A 337 11.89 -20.06 19.00
C GLY A 337 12.77 -19.23 19.94
N GLN A 338 12.32 -19.01 21.18
CA GLN A 338 13.07 -18.24 22.18
C GLN A 338 14.38 -18.93 22.61
N LEU A 339 14.41 -20.26 22.70
CA LEU A 339 15.63 -21.03 22.96
C LEU A 339 16.61 -20.99 21.80
N GLN A 340 16.12 -21.09 20.56
CA GLN A 340 16.93 -21.03 19.34
C GLN A 340 17.54 -19.64 19.12
N HIS A 341 16.75 -18.59 19.33
CA HIS A 341 17.21 -17.20 19.24
C HIS A 341 18.38 -16.94 20.21
N ARG A 342 18.27 -17.43 21.45
CA ARG A 342 19.32 -17.36 22.47
C ARG A 342 20.45 -18.36 22.30
N ARG A 343 20.43 -19.18 21.24
CA ARG A 343 21.42 -20.23 20.94
C ARG A 343 21.58 -21.25 22.08
N VAL A 344 20.55 -21.44 22.89
CA VAL A 344 20.49 -22.47 23.94
C VAL A 344 20.34 -23.85 23.30
N ILE A 345 19.58 -23.93 22.21
CA ILE A 345 19.46 -25.11 21.35
C ILE A 345 19.75 -24.71 19.90
N PRO A 346 20.23 -25.63 19.04
CA PRO A 346 20.48 -25.31 17.64
C PRO A 346 19.18 -25.26 16.82
N TYR A 347 19.18 -24.50 15.72
CA TYR A 347 18.02 -24.36 14.82
C TYR A 347 17.58 -25.67 14.15
N ASN A 348 18.51 -26.63 13.98
CA ASN A 348 18.24 -27.96 13.44
C ASN A 348 17.83 -29.01 14.50
N SER A 349 17.55 -28.58 15.74
CA SER A 349 17.09 -29.47 16.81
C SER A 349 15.80 -30.20 16.45
N ALA A 350 15.63 -31.43 16.95
CA ALA A 350 14.37 -32.18 16.83
C ALA A 350 13.17 -31.44 17.44
N LEU A 351 13.42 -30.53 18.38
CA LEU A 351 12.39 -29.66 18.97
C LEU A 351 11.75 -28.71 17.95
N SER A 352 12.39 -28.45 16.81
CA SER A 352 11.78 -27.67 15.73
C SER A 352 10.46 -28.30 15.23
N LYS A 353 10.23 -29.60 15.48
CA LYS A 353 8.95 -30.28 15.19
C LYS A 353 7.79 -29.84 16.10
N LEU A 354 8.07 -29.12 17.19
CA LEU A 354 7.04 -28.52 18.06
C LEU A 354 6.50 -27.19 17.51
N LYS A 355 7.18 -26.61 16.51
CA LYS A 355 6.70 -25.42 15.83
C LYS A 355 5.61 -25.79 14.85
N THR A 356 4.60 -24.94 14.76
CA THR A 356 3.48 -25.12 13.82
C THR A 356 3.64 -24.19 12.64
N SER A 357 3.61 -24.75 11.43
CA SER A 357 3.59 -23.97 10.20
C SER A 357 2.14 -23.71 9.78
N PHE A 358 1.81 -22.45 9.55
CA PHE A 358 0.51 -22.08 9.01
C PHE A 358 0.49 -22.30 7.48
N ARG A 359 -0.66 -22.72 6.97
CA ARG A 359 -0.94 -22.74 5.52
C ARG A 359 -1.96 -21.65 5.24
N TRP A 360 -1.64 -20.74 4.33
CA TRP A 360 -2.51 -19.62 4.01
C TRP A 360 -3.32 -19.89 2.76
N ALA A 361 -4.57 -19.40 2.70
CA ALA A 361 -5.48 -19.67 1.59
C ALA A 361 -4.90 -19.28 0.21
N HIS A 362 -4.09 -18.22 0.14
CA HIS A 362 -3.45 -17.77 -1.10
C HIS A 362 -2.36 -18.73 -1.62
N GLU A 363 -1.80 -19.59 -0.77
CA GLU A 363 -0.79 -20.60 -1.15
C GLU A 363 -1.44 -21.80 -1.84
N ALA A 364 -2.73 -22.06 -1.60
CA ALA A 364 -3.48 -23.16 -2.21
C ALA A 364 -3.75 -22.95 -3.72
N HIS A 365 -3.66 -21.71 -4.21
CA HIS A 365 -3.84 -21.37 -5.63
C HIS A 365 -2.53 -21.31 -6.42
N ALA A 366 -1.39 -21.58 -5.77
CA ALA A 366 -0.07 -21.53 -6.38
C ALA A 366 0.56 -22.93 -6.62
N ALA A 367 -0.20 -24.01 -6.41
CA ALA A 367 0.23 -25.39 -6.62
C ALA A 367 -0.24 -25.95 -7.98
#